data_AF-A0AAX0J223-F1
#
_entry.id   AF-A0AAX0J223-F1
#
_cell.length_a   1.000
_cell.length_b   1.000
_cell.length_c   1.000
_cell.angle_alpha   90.00
_cell.angle_beta   90.00
_cell.angle_gamma   90.00
#
_symmetry.space_group_name_H-M   'P 1'
#
loop_
_entity.id
_entity.type
_entity.pdbx_description
1 polymer ?
#
loop_
_entity_poly.entity_id
_entity_poly.type
_entity_poly.pdbx_seq_one_letter_code
_entity_poly.pdbx_strand_id
1 'polypeptide(L)'
;MQVGDRIVVRQEEFDTIGHVLSVDPLIVRPHARGGLPSNAEPVRIDNPLMIKRLSPRTVRNADIRAIEVATAKAFPGIEHTWCGQWLLRAGDGVTERSNSAAPLGPQALFTPVPYEEIKEFYRRHNLPALILVPERIAPAIPDDGPEIIVMTHPLDNVSEIDDVHAEFLDQPDDDWLELYHFRGKALPRHALELLRTTIDGRMCFGRLKRDGKTVAITRGTITDGYLGYSAVEVAPEYRRQGLATELGAAMLAWGKAHGAHTAYLQVIESNAAGIGLYHKLGFVEHHRHKYVRVS
;
A
#
# COMPACT_ATOMS: atom_id res chain seq x y z
N MET A 1 4.47 18.40 -7.95
CA MET A 1 3.18 19.09 -7.89
C MET A 1 2.67 19.21 -9.33
N GLN A 2 1.42 18.84 -9.57
CA GLN A 2 0.76 18.90 -10.88
C GLN A 2 -0.70 19.35 -10.73
N VAL A 3 -1.34 19.74 -11.84
CA VAL A 3 -2.78 20.04 -11.85
C VAL A 3 -3.57 18.85 -11.31
N GLY A 4 -4.51 19.14 -10.42
CA GLY A 4 -5.31 18.16 -9.69
C GLY A 4 -4.73 17.70 -8.35
N ASP A 5 -3.44 17.98 -8.05
CA ASP A 5 -2.89 17.65 -6.74
C ASP A 5 -3.59 18.43 -5.63
N ARG A 6 -3.94 17.74 -4.54
CA ARG A 6 -4.34 18.38 -3.30
C ARG A 6 -3.09 18.83 -2.55
N ILE A 7 -3.02 20.09 -2.18
CA ILE A 7 -1.87 20.68 -1.48
C ILE A 7 -2.32 21.51 -0.27
N VAL A 8 -1.42 21.66 0.68
CA VAL A 8 -1.43 22.79 1.62
C VAL A 8 -0.32 23.75 1.19
N VAL A 9 -0.68 25.01 1.07
CA VAL A 9 0.23 26.12 0.84
C VAL A 9 0.26 26.95 2.11
N ARG A 10 1.45 27.12 2.70
CA ARG A 10 1.67 28.06 3.79
C ARG A 10 2.02 29.42 3.21
N GLN A 11 1.29 30.45 3.63
CA GLN A 11 1.57 31.86 3.33
C GLN A 11 1.77 32.59 4.66
N GLU A 12 2.22 33.85 4.62
CA GLU A 12 2.50 34.63 5.84
C GLU A 12 1.26 34.81 6.72
N GLU A 13 0.09 35.01 6.11
CA GLU A 13 -1.15 35.31 6.84
C GLU A 13 -2.00 34.07 7.15
N PHE A 14 -2.09 33.11 6.23
CA PHE A 14 -2.92 31.92 6.39
C PHE A 14 -2.45 30.73 5.54
N ASP A 15 -2.83 29.52 5.96
CA ASP A 15 -2.60 28.29 5.19
C ASP A 15 -3.79 28.07 4.23
N THR A 16 -3.51 27.90 2.93
CA THR A 16 -4.52 27.53 1.93
C THR A 16 -4.47 26.03 1.66
N ILE A 17 -5.58 25.32 1.87
CA ILE A 17 -5.71 23.89 1.54
C ILE A 17 -6.66 23.75 0.35
N GLY A 18 -6.19 23.15 -0.74
CA GLY A 18 -6.94 23.11 -1.99
C GLY A 18 -6.37 22.20 -3.07
N HIS A 19 -7.01 22.20 -4.24
CA HIS A 19 -6.54 21.48 -5.43
C HIS A 19 -5.87 22.43 -6.43
N VAL A 20 -4.73 22.03 -6.99
CA VAL A 20 -4.01 22.81 -8.00
C VAL A 20 -4.80 22.83 -9.31
N LEU A 21 -5.10 24.02 -9.83
CA LEU A 21 -5.69 24.23 -11.15
C LEU A 21 -4.65 24.62 -12.20
N SER A 22 -3.59 25.30 -11.78
CA SER A 22 -2.47 25.71 -12.61
C SER A 22 -1.20 25.72 -11.75
N VAL A 23 -0.07 25.34 -12.33
CA VAL A 23 1.24 25.35 -11.64
C VAL A 23 2.03 26.63 -11.93
N ASP A 24 1.75 27.31 -13.04
CA ASP A 24 2.35 28.60 -13.39
C ASP A 24 1.36 29.45 -14.23
N PRO A 25 0.74 30.49 -13.64
CA PRO A 25 0.82 30.86 -12.23
C PRO A 25 0.19 29.79 -11.33
N LEU A 26 0.61 29.73 -10.06
CA LEU A 26 0.03 28.80 -9.09
C LEU A 26 -1.40 29.23 -8.73
N ILE A 27 -2.38 28.46 -9.19
CA ILE A 27 -3.80 28.67 -8.91
C ILE A 27 -4.30 27.47 -8.13
N VAL A 28 -4.91 27.72 -6.97
CA VAL A 28 -5.41 26.69 -6.07
C VAL A 28 -6.89 26.92 -5.84
N ARG A 29 -7.72 25.88 -6.00
CA ARG A 29 -9.12 25.89 -5.57
C ARG A 29 -9.21 25.46 -4.10
N PRO A 30 -9.50 26.37 -3.15
CA PRO A 30 -9.56 26.03 -1.73
C PRO A 30 -10.74 25.09 -1.46
N HIS A 31 -10.63 24.20 -0.47
CA HIS A 31 -11.80 23.40 -0.05
C HIS A 31 -11.90 23.34 1.48
N ALA A 32 -13.13 23.18 1.98
CA ALA A 32 -13.39 22.93 3.39
C ALA A 32 -12.91 21.51 3.82
N ARG A 33 -12.95 21.18 5.11
CA ARG A 33 -12.49 19.90 5.65
C ARG A 33 -13.04 18.70 4.84
N GLY A 34 -12.18 17.78 4.43
CA GLY A 34 -12.58 16.52 3.80
C GLY A 34 -11.83 16.15 2.52
N GLY A 35 -11.25 17.12 1.80
CA GLY A 35 -10.45 16.85 0.60
C GLY A 35 -11.26 16.66 -0.69
N LEU A 36 -12.58 16.85 -0.67
CA LEU A 36 -13.38 16.79 -1.90
C LEU A 36 -13.16 18.04 -2.76
N PRO A 37 -13.21 17.95 -4.11
CA PRO A 37 -13.24 19.11 -4.98
C PRO A 37 -14.38 20.04 -4.56
N SER A 38 -14.07 21.28 -4.22
CA SER A 38 -15.05 22.30 -3.87
C SER A 38 -15.51 23.06 -5.11
N ASN A 39 -16.59 23.84 -4.95
CA ASN A 39 -17.00 24.89 -5.89
C ASN A 39 -16.52 26.28 -5.42
N ALA A 40 -15.51 26.35 -4.55
CA ALA A 40 -14.99 27.64 -4.09
C ALA A 40 -14.28 28.38 -5.23
N GLU A 41 -14.26 29.71 -5.15
CA GLU A 41 -13.52 30.55 -6.08
C GLU A 41 -12.02 30.20 -6.02
N PRO A 42 -11.37 29.96 -7.17
CA PRO A 42 -9.93 29.73 -7.22
C PRO A 42 -9.15 30.95 -6.73
N VAL A 43 -8.08 30.70 -5.97
CA VAL A 43 -7.19 31.73 -5.45
C VAL A 43 -5.84 31.59 -6.13
N ARG A 44 -5.31 32.72 -6.60
CA ARG A 44 -3.93 32.81 -7.07
C ARG A 44 -2.99 32.93 -5.87
N ILE A 45 -1.95 32.11 -5.85
CA ILE A 45 -0.95 32.10 -4.79
C ILE A 45 0.31 32.81 -5.31
N ASP A 46 0.54 34.03 -4.82
CA ASP A 46 1.78 34.77 -5.04
C ASP A 46 2.61 34.67 -3.74
N ASN A 47 3.80 34.04 -3.82
CA ASN A 47 4.76 33.85 -2.70
C ASN A 47 4.40 32.79 -1.63
N PRO A 48 4.39 31.48 -1.98
CA PRO A 48 4.25 30.41 -1.00
C PRO A 48 5.51 30.26 -0.13
N LEU A 49 5.36 30.23 1.19
CA LEU A 49 6.45 29.90 2.14
C LEU A 49 6.79 28.41 2.12
N MET A 50 5.76 27.56 1.98
CA MET A 50 5.91 26.12 1.87
C MET A 50 4.74 25.53 1.09
N ILE A 51 5.02 24.54 0.25
CA ILE A 51 4.00 23.75 -0.43
C ILE A 51 4.22 22.29 -0.05
N LYS A 52 3.18 21.68 0.52
CA LYS A 52 3.17 20.24 0.80
C LYS A 52 2.00 19.59 0.11
N ARG A 53 2.28 18.53 -0.65
CA ARG A 53 1.24 17.67 -1.22
C ARG A 53 0.54 16.91 -0.10
N LEU A 54 -0.78 16.89 -0.14
CA LEU A 54 -1.63 16.13 0.76
C LEU A 54 -2.19 14.92 0.01
N SER A 55 -2.59 13.89 0.75
CA SER A 55 -3.43 12.83 0.21
C SER A 55 -4.73 13.45 -0.34
N PRO A 56 -5.30 12.92 -1.44
CA PRO A 56 -6.49 13.49 -2.07
C PRO A 56 -7.72 13.57 -1.15
N ARG A 57 -7.72 12.88 -0.01
CA ARG A 57 -8.78 12.94 1.01
C ARG A 57 -8.17 13.11 2.39
N THR A 58 -8.92 13.62 3.36
CA THR A 58 -8.45 13.63 4.75
C THR A 58 -8.30 12.20 5.25
N VAL A 59 -7.10 11.84 5.73
CA VAL A 59 -6.80 10.52 6.26
C VAL A 59 -6.54 10.63 7.76
N ARG A 60 -7.35 9.97 8.60
CA ARG A 60 -7.18 10.00 10.06
C ARG A 60 -6.11 9.00 10.49
N ASN A 61 -5.52 9.20 11.66
CA ASN A 61 -4.55 8.25 12.24
C ASN A 61 -5.16 6.85 12.42
N ALA A 62 -6.46 6.77 12.74
CA ALA A 62 -7.19 5.51 12.82
C ALA A 62 -7.32 4.81 11.45
N ASP A 63 -7.46 5.57 10.36
CA ASP A 63 -7.57 4.99 9.01
C ASP A 63 -6.21 4.43 8.55
N ILE A 64 -5.10 5.13 8.85
CA ILE A 64 -3.74 4.60 8.64
C ILE A 64 -3.58 3.29 9.40
N ARG A 65 -3.90 3.30 10.69
CA ARG A 65 -3.81 2.14 11.55
C ARG A 65 -4.62 0.96 11.04
N ALA A 66 -5.84 1.19 10.54
CA ALA A 66 -6.68 0.13 9.99
C ALA A 66 -6.02 -0.57 8.79
N ILE A 67 -5.44 0.19 7.85
CA ILE A 67 -4.72 -0.37 6.70
C ILE A 67 -3.46 -1.13 7.13
N GLU A 68 -2.72 -0.61 8.12
CA GLU A 68 -1.50 -1.27 8.61
C GLU A 68 -1.81 -2.54 9.42
N VAL A 69 -2.94 -2.58 10.14
CA VAL A 69 -3.45 -3.80 10.81
C VAL A 69 -3.88 -4.83 9.77
N ALA A 70 -4.66 -4.44 8.75
CA ALA A 70 -5.04 -5.32 7.65
C ALA A 70 -3.80 -5.88 6.93
N THR A 71 -2.82 -5.01 6.64
CA THR A 71 -1.51 -5.43 6.10
C THR A 71 -0.84 -6.44 7.00
N ALA A 72 -0.85 -6.22 8.32
CA ALA A 72 -0.23 -7.14 9.24
C ALA A 72 -0.89 -8.52 9.29
N LYS A 73 -2.21 -8.58 9.19
CA LYS A 73 -2.95 -9.85 9.06
C LYS A 73 -2.73 -10.54 7.73
N ALA A 74 -2.56 -9.78 6.65
CA ALA A 74 -2.25 -10.31 5.31
C ALA A 74 -0.81 -10.83 5.19
N PHE A 75 0.07 -10.43 6.11
CA PHE A 75 1.47 -10.84 6.20
C PHE A 75 1.86 -11.10 7.67
N PRO A 76 1.31 -12.15 8.31
CA PRO A 76 1.43 -12.35 9.76
C PRO A 76 2.85 -12.74 10.20
N GLY A 77 3.71 -13.17 9.27
CA GLY A 77 4.96 -13.85 9.62
C GLY A 77 4.71 -15.30 10.05
N ILE A 78 5.79 -16.04 10.25
CA ILE A 78 5.79 -17.40 10.82
C ILE A 78 5.54 -17.31 12.33
N GLU A 79 6.18 -16.36 13.00
CA GLU A 79 5.98 -16.06 14.41
C GLU A 79 5.67 -14.58 14.59
N HIS A 80 4.74 -14.28 15.50
CA HIS A 80 4.45 -12.90 15.88
C HIS A 80 4.02 -12.79 17.33
N THR A 81 4.33 -11.64 17.94
CA THR A 81 3.94 -11.35 19.32
C THR A 81 3.72 -9.85 19.51
N TRP A 82 2.84 -9.51 20.45
CA TRP A 82 2.70 -8.14 20.91
C TRP A 82 3.76 -7.80 21.96
N CYS A 83 4.33 -6.60 21.86
CA CYS A 83 5.15 -5.96 22.89
C CYS A 83 4.59 -4.55 23.12
N GLY A 84 3.76 -4.41 24.16
CA GLY A 84 3.05 -3.16 24.42
C GLY A 84 2.19 -2.73 23.23
N GLN A 85 2.53 -1.59 22.61
CA GLN A 85 1.81 -1.02 21.46
C GLN A 85 2.33 -1.50 20.10
N TRP A 86 3.26 -2.46 20.07
CA TRP A 86 3.96 -2.92 18.88
C TRP A 86 3.66 -4.38 18.58
N LEU A 87 3.41 -4.70 17.32
CA LEU A 87 3.31 -6.07 16.83
C LEU A 87 4.63 -6.45 16.14
N LEU A 88 5.35 -7.42 16.70
CA LEU A 88 6.61 -7.93 16.18
C LEU A 88 6.32 -9.17 15.34
N ARG A 89 6.86 -9.24 14.13
CA ARG A 89 6.61 -10.33 13.17
C ARG A 89 7.92 -10.79 12.53
N ALA A 90 8.11 -12.10 12.48
CA ALA A 90 9.24 -12.78 11.87
C ALA A 90 8.73 -13.84 10.87
N GLY A 91 9.12 -13.69 9.60
CA GLY A 91 8.83 -14.61 8.50
C GLY A 91 10.10 -15.25 7.95
N ASP A 92 10.21 -15.34 6.62
CA ASP A 92 11.37 -15.89 5.89
C ASP A 92 12.56 -14.92 5.75
N GLY A 93 12.45 -13.69 6.24
CA GLY A 93 13.44 -12.65 6.01
C GLY A 93 13.47 -12.08 4.59
N VAL A 94 12.50 -12.43 3.72
CA VAL A 94 12.47 -11.95 2.33
C VAL A 94 11.79 -10.60 2.20
N THR A 95 10.58 -10.49 2.73
CA THR A 95 9.78 -9.26 2.60
C THR A 95 9.72 -8.52 3.91
N GLU A 96 9.90 -7.20 3.87
CA GLU A 96 9.85 -6.38 5.08
C GLU A 96 8.47 -6.45 5.75
N ARG A 97 7.40 -6.59 4.95
CA ARG A 97 6.01 -6.69 5.40
C ARG A 97 5.74 -7.80 6.39
N SER A 98 6.48 -8.91 6.35
CA SER A 98 6.35 -10.04 7.28
C SER A 98 7.49 -10.11 8.32
N ASN A 99 8.47 -9.20 8.22
CA ASN A 99 9.73 -9.22 8.98
C ASN A 99 10.01 -7.85 9.62
N SER A 100 9.01 -7.22 10.24
CA SER A 100 9.15 -5.88 10.86
C SER A 100 8.21 -5.66 12.05
N ALA A 101 8.69 -4.86 13.01
CA ALA A 101 7.91 -4.39 14.16
C ALA A 101 7.01 -3.23 13.73
N ALA A 102 5.71 -3.34 13.98
CA ALA A 102 4.70 -2.39 13.52
C ALA A 102 4.00 -1.67 14.70
N PRO A 103 3.90 -0.33 14.69
CA PRO A 103 3.29 0.47 15.76
C PRO A 103 1.75 0.47 15.66
N LEU A 104 1.15 -0.71 15.79
CA LEU A 104 -0.27 -0.92 15.53
C LEU A 104 -1.18 -0.52 16.70
N GLY A 105 -0.66 -0.44 17.93
CA GLY A 105 -1.42 -0.03 19.11
C GLY A 105 -1.88 1.43 19.03
N PRO A 106 -3.05 1.77 19.61
CA PRO A 106 -3.61 3.12 19.53
C PRO A 106 -2.70 4.20 20.14
N GLN A 107 -1.87 3.83 21.12
CA GLN A 107 -0.95 4.73 21.81
C GLN A 107 0.49 4.64 21.33
N ALA A 108 0.79 3.88 20.27
CA ALA A 108 2.17 3.65 19.81
C ALA A 108 2.96 4.94 19.55
N LEU A 109 2.30 5.98 19.04
CA LEU A 109 2.88 7.30 18.79
C LEU A 109 3.36 8.00 20.08
N PHE A 110 2.73 7.71 21.21
CA PHE A 110 2.94 8.40 22.48
C PHE A 110 3.75 7.58 23.49
N THR A 111 4.17 6.38 23.10
CA THR A 111 4.99 5.49 23.93
C THR A 111 6.40 5.37 23.35
N PRO A 112 7.44 5.22 24.19
CA PRO A 112 8.77 4.91 23.70
C PRO A 112 8.79 3.65 22.84
N VAL A 113 9.69 3.62 21.85
CA VAL A 113 9.94 2.43 21.04
C VAL A 113 10.65 1.39 21.91
N PRO A 114 10.17 0.13 21.99
CA PRO A 114 10.79 -0.94 22.76
C PRO A 114 11.98 -1.54 21.99
N TYR A 115 13.06 -0.76 21.85
CA TYR A 115 14.20 -1.11 21.00
C TYR A 115 14.89 -2.42 21.40
N GLU A 116 15.05 -2.67 22.70
CA GLU A 116 15.75 -3.87 23.19
C GLU A 116 14.92 -5.14 22.93
N GLU A 117 13.61 -5.09 23.18
CA GLU A 117 12.71 -6.21 22.91
C GLU A 117 12.59 -6.50 21.41
N ILE A 118 12.56 -5.45 20.58
CA ILE A 118 12.58 -5.58 19.12
C ILE A 118 13.87 -6.27 18.68
N LYS A 119 15.04 -5.78 19.11
CA LYS A 119 16.34 -6.37 18.78
C LYS A 119 16.41 -7.84 19.20
N GLU A 120 15.97 -8.16 20.41
CA GLU A 120 16.01 -9.51 20.95
C GLU A 120 15.08 -10.47 20.21
N PHE A 121 13.88 -10.04 19.83
CA PHE A 121 12.98 -10.83 19.00
C PHE A 121 13.63 -11.18 17.66
N TYR A 122 14.11 -10.18 16.91
CA TYR A 122 14.71 -10.42 15.59
C TYR A 122 16.00 -11.24 15.67
N ARG A 123 16.83 -11.04 16.70
CA ARG A 123 18.04 -11.83 16.95
C ARG A 123 17.72 -13.32 17.14
N ARG A 124 16.69 -13.66 17.93
CA ARG A 124 16.26 -15.05 18.15
C ARG A 124 15.76 -15.74 16.87
N HIS A 125 15.25 -14.95 15.91
CA HIS A 125 14.82 -15.44 14.60
C HIS A 125 15.92 -15.38 13.52
N ASN A 126 17.15 -14.99 13.85
CA ASN A 126 18.24 -14.77 12.89
C ASN A 126 17.89 -13.77 11.78
N LEU A 127 17.14 -12.72 12.13
CA LEU A 127 16.68 -11.68 11.22
C LEU A 127 17.25 -10.31 11.61
N PRO A 128 17.41 -9.38 10.65
CA PRO A 128 17.70 -7.99 10.98
C PRO A 128 16.50 -7.35 11.70
N ALA A 129 16.78 -6.54 12.72
CA ALA A 129 15.75 -5.75 13.39
C ALA A 129 15.27 -4.61 12.48
N LEU A 130 14.01 -4.70 12.05
CA LEU A 130 13.35 -3.70 11.22
C LEU A 130 12.12 -3.14 11.93
N ILE A 131 11.91 -1.83 11.80
CA ILE A 131 10.73 -1.13 12.27
C ILE A 131 9.98 -0.57 11.06
N LEU A 132 8.68 -0.83 11.01
CA LEU A 132 7.74 -0.13 10.15
C LEU A 132 7.44 1.26 10.75
N VAL A 133 7.62 2.31 9.97
CA VAL A 133 7.41 3.71 10.36
C VAL A 133 6.36 4.33 9.43
N PRO A 134 5.04 4.15 9.71
CA PRO A 134 4.00 4.83 8.96
C PRO A 134 3.86 6.27 9.44
N GLU A 135 3.57 7.18 8.50
CA GLU A 135 3.37 8.59 8.84
C GLU A 135 2.33 8.75 9.96
N ARG A 136 2.60 9.67 10.90
CA ARG A 136 1.66 10.12 11.95
C ARG A 136 1.21 9.08 12.97
N ILE A 137 1.58 7.80 12.86
CA ILE A 137 1.27 6.78 13.87
C ILE A 137 2.50 6.09 14.47
N ALA A 138 3.68 6.33 13.92
CA ALA A 138 4.97 5.99 14.52
C ALA A 138 5.61 7.22 15.19
N PRO A 139 6.33 7.04 16.31
CA PRO A 139 7.21 8.08 16.83
C PRO A 139 8.31 8.43 15.81
N ALA A 140 8.94 9.60 15.97
CA ALA A 140 10.03 10.03 15.10
C ALA A 140 11.23 9.10 15.27
N ILE A 141 11.57 8.37 14.21
CA ILE A 141 12.71 7.45 14.16
C ILE A 141 13.58 7.92 12.99
N PRO A 142 14.90 8.11 13.18
CA PRO A 142 15.80 8.44 12.08
C PRO A 142 15.69 7.38 10.97
N ASP A 143 15.47 7.82 9.75
CA ASP A 143 15.27 6.94 8.62
C ASP A 143 16.14 7.34 7.41
N ASP A 144 16.62 6.32 6.70
CA ASP A 144 17.28 6.43 5.39
C ASP A 144 16.68 5.43 4.37
N GLY A 145 15.60 4.76 4.77
CA GLY A 145 14.92 3.74 3.96
C GLY A 145 14.11 4.35 2.81
N PRO A 146 13.84 3.56 1.75
CA PRO A 146 13.03 4.04 0.63
C PRO A 146 11.60 4.34 1.07
N GLU A 147 11.05 5.44 0.56
CA GLU A 147 9.66 5.81 0.77
C GLU A 147 8.72 4.82 0.06
N ILE A 148 7.73 4.31 0.79
CA ILE A 148 6.68 3.45 0.25
C ILE A 148 5.36 4.19 0.36
N ILE A 149 4.67 4.31 -0.78
CA ILE A 149 3.36 4.91 -0.89
C ILE A 149 2.31 3.83 -0.67
N VAL A 150 1.43 4.04 0.31
CA VAL A 150 0.21 3.24 0.46
C VAL A 150 -0.91 3.93 -0.30
N MET A 151 -1.53 3.20 -1.21
CA MET A 151 -2.65 3.70 -2.01
C MET A 151 -3.92 2.91 -1.69
N THR A 152 -5.07 3.57 -1.72
CA THR A 152 -6.38 2.95 -1.44
C THR A 152 -7.41 3.25 -2.52
N HIS A 153 -8.37 2.34 -2.70
CA HIS A 153 -9.53 2.51 -3.58
C HIS A 153 -10.80 1.96 -2.91
N PRO A 154 -11.83 2.78 -2.63
CA PRO A 154 -13.13 2.29 -2.16
C PRO A 154 -13.80 1.42 -3.21
N LEU A 155 -14.42 0.31 -2.79
CA LEU A 155 -14.99 -0.68 -3.70
C LEU A 155 -16.49 -0.49 -3.98
N ASP A 156 -17.16 0.43 -3.27
CA ASP A 156 -18.61 0.64 -3.36
C ASP A 156 -19.11 0.79 -4.80
N ASN A 157 -18.37 1.54 -5.63
CA ASN A 157 -18.71 1.85 -7.02
C ASN A 157 -17.98 0.98 -8.05
N VAL A 158 -17.26 -0.07 -7.63
CA VAL A 158 -16.66 -1.01 -8.58
C VAL A 158 -17.76 -1.86 -9.17
N SER A 159 -17.95 -1.78 -10.49
CA SER A 159 -18.91 -2.62 -11.20
C SER A 159 -18.53 -4.08 -11.12
N GLU A 160 -19.54 -4.95 -11.08
CA GLU A 160 -19.32 -6.37 -11.40
C GLU A 160 -18.86 -6.48 -12.86
N ILE A 161 -17.97 -7.43 -13.11
CA ILE A 161 -17.44 -7.69 -14.44
C ILE A 161 -17.90 -9.10 -14.80
N ASP A 162 -18.82 -9.19 -15.76
CA ASP A 162 -19.42 -10.48 -16.16
C ASP A 162 -18.48 -11.33 -17.01
N ASP A 163 -17.56 -10.70 -17.75
CA ASP A 163 -16.62 -11.36 -18.66
C ASP A 163 -15.16 -11.21 -18.18
N VAL A 164 -14.88 -11.78 -17.02
CA VAL A 164 -13.53 -11.80 -16.45
C VAL A 164 -12.78 -13.01 -17.02
N HIS A 165 -11.86 -12.77 -17.95
CA HIS A 165 -10.91 -13.79 -18.41
C HIS A 165 -9.76 -14.07 -17.42
N ALA A 166 -9.94 -13.69 -16.15
CA ALA A 166 -9.00 -13.97 -15.07
C ALA A 166 -9.44 -15.18 -14.26
N GLU A 167 -8.48 -16.05 -13.97
CA GLU A 167 -8.66 -17.16 -13.04
C GLU A 167 -8.23 -16.70 -11.64
N PHE A 168 -9.04 -17.00 -10.62
CA PHE A 168 -8.68 -16.79 -9.22
C PHE A 168 -8.57 -18.14 -8.52
N LEU A 169 -7.37 -18.48 -8.09
CA LEU A 169 -7.05 -19.72 -7.41
C LEU A 169 -6.97 -19.48 -5.91
N ASP A 170 -7.40 -20.46 -5.10
CA ASP A 170 -7.20 -20.41 -3.64
C ASP A 170 -5.74 -20.62 -3.26
N GLN A 171 -4.95 -21.26 -4.14
CA GLN A 171 -3.53 -21.56 -3.96
C GLN A 171 -2.78 -21.33 -5.29
N PRO A 172 -1.54 -20.85 -5.26
CA PRO A 172 -0.74 -20.72 -6.47
C PRO A 172 -0.25 -22.11 -6.91
N ASP A 173 -0.21 -22.31 -8.23
CA ASP A 173 0.46 -23.41 -8.89
C ASP A 173 1.85 -22.99 -9.39
N ASP A 174 2.61 -23.95 -9.95
CA ASP A 174 3.98 -23.71 -10.38
C ASP A 174 4.06 -22.61 -11.47
N ASP A 175 3.12 -22.56 -12.41
CA ASP A 175 3.03 -21.50 -13.43
C ASP A 175 2.89 -20.10 -12.81
N TRP A 176 2.07 -19.95 -11.77
CA TRP A 176 1.94 -18.68 -11.05
C TRP A 176 3.24 -18.32 -10.33
N LEU A 177 3.86 -19.29 -9.66
CA LEU A 177 5.08 -19.10 -8.88
C LEU A 177 6.28 -18.74 -9.75
N GLU A 178 6.42 -19.35 -10.93
CA GLU A 178 7.52 -19.09 -11.87
C GLU A 178 7.52 -17.64 -12.39
N LEU A 179 6.34 -17.03 -12.54
CA LEU A 179 6.24 -15.66 -13.01
C LEU A 179 6.55 -14.64 -11.89
N TYR A 180 6.43 -15.00 -10.61
CA TYR A 180 6.55 -14.05 -9.52
C TYR A 180 8.01 -13.72 -9.14
N HIS A 181 8.36 -12.44 -9.29
CA HIS A 181 9.65 -11.88 -8.91
C HIS A 181 9.47 -10.81 -7.83
N PHE A 182 10.39 -10.80 -6.85
CA PHE A 182 10.48 -9.73 -5.86
C PHE A 182 11.70 -8.87 -6.14
N ARG A 183 11.47 -7.56 -6.38
CA ARG A 183 12.52 -6.59 -6.78
C ARG A 183 13.37 -7.10 -7.96
N GLY A 184 12.72 -7.75 -8.93
CA GLY A 184 13.35 -8.27 -10.14
C GLY A 184 14.16 -9.57 -9.94
N LYS A 185 14.06 -10.21 -8.78
CA LYS A 185 14.70 -11.51 -8.51
C LYS A 185 13.66 -12.58 -8.26
N ALA A 186 13.91 -13.77 -8.79
CA ALA A 186 13.14 -14.95 -8.41
C ALA A 186 13.25 -15.16 -6.90
N LEU A 187 12.14 -15.48 -6.27
CA LEU A 187 12.13 -15.83 -4.85
C LEU A 187 12.45 -17.31 -4.67
N PRO A 188 13.14 -17.69 -3.58
CA PRO A 188 13.26 -19.09 -3.22
C PRO A 188 11.88 -19.73 -3.06
N ARG A 189 11.73 -20.98 -3.49
CA ARG A 189 10.45 -21.72 -3.41
C ARG A 189 9.84 -21.72 -2.01
N HIS A 190 10.66 -21.81 -0.94
CA HIS A 190 10.16 -21.77 0.43
C HIS A 190 9.50 -20.41 0.79
N ALA A 191 10.04 -19.29 0.29
CA ALA A 191 9.47 -17.96 0.50
C ALA A 191 8.13 -17.79 -0.24
N LEU A 192 8.05 -18.40 -1.42
CA LEU A 192 6.82 -18.51 -2.19
C LEU A 192 5.79 -19.43 -1.51
N GLU A 193 6.23 -20.53 -0.91
CA GLU A 193 5.38 -21.46 -0.16
C GLU A 193 4.83 -20.84 1.12
N LEU A 194 5.52 -19.87 1.73
CA LEU A 194 4.94 -19.08 2.82
C LEU A 194 3.76 -18.21 2.39
N LEU A 195 3.61 -17.91 1.09
CA LEU A 195 2.38 -17.32 0.57
C LEU A 195 1.18 -18.27 0.68
N ARG A 196 1.41 -19.58 0.82
CA ARG A 196 0.35 -20.58 1.01
C ARG A 196 -0.14 -20.67 2.45
N THR A 197 0.53 -19.99 3.38
CA THR A 197 0.17 -20.02 4.80
C THR A 197 -1.19 -19.39 5.05
N THR A 198 -1.90 -19.93 6.05
CA THR A 198 -3.19 -19.41 6.45
C THR A 198 -3.02 -18.00 7.02
N ILE A 199 -3.82 -17.08 6.52
CA ILE A 199 -3.99 -15.75 7.11
C ILE A 199 -5.30 -15.70 7.90
N ASP A 200 -5.42 -14.78 8.85
CA ASP A 200 -6.69 -14.42 9.49
C ASP A 200 -7.56 -13.63 8.49
N GLY A 201 -8.08 -14.34 7.49
CA GLY A 201 -8.76 -13.75 6.34
C GLY A 201 -8.87 -14.71 5.15
N ARG A 202 -9.08 -14.15 3.95
CA ARG A 202 -9.14 -14.89 2.68
C ARG A 202 -8.00 -14.50 1.77
N MET A 203 -7.37 -15.45 1.09
CA MET A 203 -6.34 -15.18 0.09
C MET A 203 -6.76 -15.74 -1.26
N CYS A 204 -6.32 -15.11 -2.34
CA CYS A 204 -6.44 -15.63 -3.69
C CYS A 204 -5.25 -15.25 -4.56
N PHE A 205 -5.10 -16.00 -5.66
CA PHE A 205 -4.03 -15.87 -6.64
C PHE A 205 -4.69 -15.69 -8.00
N GLY A 206 -4.69 -14.45 -8.47
CA GLY A 206 -5.26 -14.07 -9.76
C GLY A 206 -4.25 -14.30 -10.89
N ARG A 207 -4.71 -14.75 -12.05
CA ARG A 207 -3.89 -14.80 -13.28
C ARG A 207 -4.69 -14.55 -14.56
N LEU A 208 -4.00 -14.12 -15.60
CA LEU A 208 -4.47 -14.14 -16.99
C LEU A 208 -3.67 -15.15 -17.80
N LYS A 209 -4.36 -15.83 -18.73
CA LYS A 209 -3.73 -16.69 -19.72
C LYS A 209 -3.86 -16.16 -21.14
N ARG A 210 -2.86 -16.43 -21.98
CA ARG A 210 -2.91 -16.28 -23.45
C ARG A 210 -2.30 -17.52 -24.07
N ASP A 211 -3.01 -18.14 -25.00
CA ASP A 211 -2.60 -19.40 -25.66
C ASP A 211 -2.18 -20.50 -24.66
N GLY A 212 -2.92 -20.62 -23.55
CA GLY A 212 -2.66 -21.59 -22.49
C GLY A 212 -1.54 -21.23 -21.50
N LYS A 213 -0.78 -20.15 -21.73
CA LYS A 213 0.32 -19.71 -20.86
C LYS A 213 -0.12 -18.64 -19.87
N THR A 214 0.35 -18.72 -18.63
CA THR A 214 0.18 -17.64 -17.63
C THR A 214 1.03 -16.43 -18.04
N VAL A 215 0.40 -15.28 -18.27
CA VAL A 215 1.07 -14.06 -18.78
C VAL A 215 1.02 -12.88 -17.81
N ALA A 216 0.11 -12.91 -16.85
CA ALA A 216 0.02 -11.90 -15.80
C ALA A 216 -0.50 -12.53 -14.52
N ILE A 217 0.01 -12.08 -13.37
CA ILE A 217 -0.36 -12.57 -12.04
C ILE A 217 -0.57 -11.44 -11.05
N THR A 218 -1.33 -11.74 -10.01
CA THR A 218 -1.47 -10.91 -8.82
C THR A 218 -1.90 -11.76 -7.62
N ARG A 219 -1.70 -11.24 -6.41
CA ARG A 219 -2.19 -11.82 -5.16
C ARG A 219 -3.15 -10.87 -4.47
N GLY A 220 -4.32 -11.40 -4.08
CA GLY A 220 -5.34 -10.71 -3.29
C GLY A 220 -5.41 -11.29 -1.87
N THR A 221 -5.65 -10.43 -0.89
CA THR A 221 -5.89 -10.82 0.51
C THR A 221 -7.06 -10.01 1.05
N ILE A 222 -8.01 -10.61 1.75
CA ILE A 222 -9.10 -9.91 2.43
C ILE A 222 -8.95 -10.12 3.92
N THR A 223 -8.69 -9.02 4.63
CA THR A 223 -8.52 -9.00 6.09
C THR A 223 -9.24 -7.76 6.62
N ASP A 224 -10.07 -7.93 7.66
CA ASP A 224 -10.86 -6.84 8.26
C ASP A 224 -11.67 -5.99 7.25
N GLY A 225 -12.17 -6.60 6.17
CA GLY A 225 -12.92 -5.90 5.11
C GLY A 225 -12.05 -5.14 4.09
N TYR A 226 -10.73 -5.25 4.18
CA TYR A 226 -9.78 -4.64 3.26
C TYR A 226 -9.18 -5.65 2.28
N LEU A 227 -9.21 -5.33 0.98
CA LEU A 227 -8.52 -6.07 -0.07
C LEU A 227 -7.07 -5.60 -0.23
N GLY A 228 -6.11 -6.35 0.30
CA GLY A 228 -4.68 -6.14 0.04
C GLY A 228 -4.27 -6.69 -1.32
N TYR A 229 -3.78 -5.81 -2.19
CA TYR A 229 -3.35 -6.09 -3.55
C TYR A 229 -1.82 -6.12 -3.64
N SER A 230 -1.24 -7.22 -4.14
CA SER A 230 0.22 -7.40 -4.20
C SER A 230 0.66 -8.35 -5.32
N ALA A 231 1.98 -8.57 -5.45
CA ALA A 231 2.58 -9.50 -6.42
C ALA A 231 2.12 -9.28 -7.87
N VAL A 232 1.98 -8.02 -8.29
CA VAL A 232 1.53 -7.66 -9.63
C VAL A 232 2.67 -7.81 -10.63
N GLU A 233 2.52 -8.73 -11.58
CA GLU A 233 3.53 -8.99 -12.59
C GLU A 233 2.92 -9.33 -13.94
N VAL A 234 3.61 -8.91 -15.01
CA VAL A 234 3.27 -9.24 -16.40
C VAL A 234 4.55 -9.72 -17.07
N ALA A 235 4.45 -10.88 -17.72
CA ALA A 235 5.52 -11.50 -18.50
C ALA A 235 6.12 -10.48 -19.49
N PRO A 236 7.46 -10.34 -19.57
CA PRO A 236 8.12 -9.28 -20.33
C PRO A 236 7.61 -9.06 -21.76
N GLU A 237 7.36 -10.15 -22.48
CA GLU A 237 6.88 -10.20 -23.86
C GLU A 237 5.41 -9.80 -24.03
N TYR A 238 4.63 -9.80 -22.94
CA TYR A 238 3.22 -9.40 -22.91
C TYR A 238 2.99 -8.00 -22.30
N ARG A 239 4.06 -7.27 -21.98
CA ARG A 239 3.96 -5.94 -21.37
C ARG A 239 3.39 -4.90 -22.35
N ARG A 240 2.82 -3.84 -21.77
CA ARG A 240 2.17 -2.70 -22.47
C ARG A 240 0.94 -3.07 -23.32
N GLN A 241 0.31 -4.20 -23.03
CA GLN A 241 -0.93 -4.65 -23.69
C GLN A 241 -2.19 -4.45 -22.81
N GLY A 242 -2.06 -3.75 -21.67
CA GLY A 242 -3.19 -3.49 -20.76
C GLY A 242 -3.49 -4.61 -19.75
N LEU A 243 -2.78 -5.74 -19.80
CA LEU A 243 -3.05 -6.92 -18.96
C LEU A 243 -3.03 -6.67 -17.45
N ALA A 244 -2.13 -5.82 -16.96
CA ALA A 244 -2.11 -5.48 -15.53
C ALA A 244 -3.35 -4.67 -15.10
N THR A 245 -3.90 -3.85 -15.99
CA THR A 245 -5.14 -3.11 -15.77
C THR A 245 -6.34 -4.05 -15.80
N GLU A 246 -6.38 -4.96 -16.78
CA GLU A 246 -7.42 -6.00 -16.92
C GLU A 246 -7.48 -6.87 -15.65
N LEU A 247 -6.34 -7.45 -15.24
CA LEU A 247 -6.27 -8.29 -14.05
C LEU A 247 -6.52 -7.50 -12.76
N GLY A 248 -6.07 -6.24 -12.70
CA GLY A 248 -6.33 -5.36 -11.56
C GLY A 248 -7.82 -5.05 -11.39
N ALA A 249 -8.53 -4.73 -12.48
CA ALA A 249 -9.97 -4.49 -12.43
C ALA A 249 -10.74 -5.74 -12.00
N ALA A 250 -10.35 -6.91 -12.53
CA ALA A 250 -10.91 -8.19 -12.11
C ALA A 250 -10.68 -8.46 -10.61
N MET A 251 -9.49 -8.16 -10.08
CA MET A 251 -9.20 -8.36 -8.65
C MET A 251 -10.00 -7.42 -7.75
N LEU A 252 -10.26 -6.18 -8.18
CA LEU A 252 -11.13 -5.25 -7.44
C LEU A 252 -12.57 -5.77 -7.37
N ALA A 253 -13.10 -6.25 -8.50
CA ALA A 253 -14.43 -6.88 -8.56
C ALA A 253 -14.49 -8.14 -7.69
N TRP A 254 -13.46 -9.01 -7.76
CA TRP A 254 -13.35 -10.18 -6.90
C TRP A 254 -13.36 -9.79 -5.42
N GLY A 255 -12.59 -8.78 -5.01
CA GLY A 255 -12.56 -8.33 -3.62
C GLY A 255 -13.91 -7.83 -3.12
N LYS A 256 -14.61 -7.04 -3.94
CA LYS A 256 -15.96 -6.55 -3.65
C LYS A 256 -16.95 -7.71 -3.45
N ALA A 257 -16.96 -8.66 -4.38
CA ALA A 257 -17.83 -9.84 -4.32
C ALA A 257 -17.58 -10.70 -3.06
N HIS A 258 -16.38 -10.59 -2.48
CA HIS A 258 -15.97 -11.28 -1.26
C HIS A 258 -16.02 -10.40 0.00
N GLY A 259 -16.77 -9.30 -0.05
CA GLY A 259 -17.10 -8.48 1.12
C GLY A 259 -16.06 -7.43 1.50
N ALA A 260 -15.05 -7.18 0.67
CA ALA A 260 -14.15 -6.07 0.90
C ALA A 260 -14.83 -4.73 0.55
N HIS A 261 -14.68 -3.72 1.41
CA HIS A 261 -15.17 -2.36 1.18
C HIS A 261 -14.08 -1.43 0.62
N THR A 262 -12.81 -1.78 0.80
CA THR A 262 -11.69 -0.92 0.36
C THR A 262 -10.50 -1.78 -0.05
N ALA A 263 -9.96 -1.53 -1.24
CA ALA A 263 -8.69 -2.10 -1.66
C ALA A 263 -7.52 -1.20 -1.24
N TYR A 264 -6.37 -1.81 -0.96
CA TYR A 264 -5.12 -1.12 -0.70
C TYR A 264 -3.93 -1.84 -1.33
N LEU A 265 -2.86 -1.09 -1.55
CA LEU A 265 -1.57 -1.62 -2.01
C LEU A 265 -0.43 -0.77 -1.48
N GLN A 266 0.78 -1.35 -1.54
CA GLN A 266 2.03 -0.68 -1.20
C GLN A 266 2.93 -0.65 -2.43
N VAL A 267 3.47 0.52 -2.77
CA VAL A 267 4.35 0.71 -3.92
C VAL A 267 5.51 1.64 -3.56
N ILE A 268 6.74 1.25 -3.89
CA ILE A 268 7.92 2.11 -3.70
C ILE A 268 7.76 3.38 -4.56
N GLU A 269 8.11 4.54 -3.99
CA GLU A 269 7.91 5.85 -4.65
C GLU A 269 8.57 5.92 -6.03
N SER A 270 9.72 5.26 -6.21
CA SER A 270 10.46 5.23 -7.48
C SER A 270 9.77 4.43 -8.60
N ASN A 271 8.72 3.64 -8.30
CA ASN A 271 8.01 2.84 -9.28
C ASN A 271 6.91 3.65 -10.00
N ALA A 272 7.32 4.62 -10.82
CA ALA A 272 6.42 5.48 -11.58
C ALA A 272 5.43 4.69 -12.48
N ALA A 273 5.88 3.58 -13.07
CA ALA A 273 5.03 2.72 -13.91
C ALA A 273 3.90 2.06 -13.11
N GLY A 274 4.22 1.51 -11.93
CA GLY A 274 3.23 0.93 -11.02
C GLY A 274 2.25 1.99 -10.50
N ILE A 275 2.76 3.15 -10.06
CA ILE A 275 1.91 4.26 -9.61
C ILE A 275 0.92 4.71 -10.70
N GLY A 276 1.40 4.83 -11.95
CA GLY A 276 0.55 5.17 -13.09
C GLY A 276 -0.52 4.11 -13.39
N LEU A 277 -0.20 2.83 -13.25
CA LEU A 277 -1.18 1.73 -13.33
C LEU A 277 -2.24 1.86 -12.24
N TYR A 278 -1.82 2.05 -10.98
CA TYR A 278 -2.74 2.10 -9.85
C TYR A 278 -3.68 3.30 -9.90
N HIS A 279 -3.22 4.45 -10.39
CA HIS A 279 -4.09 5.59 -10.67
C HIS A 279 -5.16 5.27 -11.73
N LYS A 280 -4.83 4.53 -12.78
CA LYS A 280 -5.83 4.08 -13.79
C LYS A 280 -6.87 3.14 -13.20
N LEU A 281 -6.48 2.36 -12.19
CA LEU A 281 -7.36 1.48 -11.41
C LEU A 281 -8.14 2.23 -10.30
N GLY A 282 -8.04 3.57 -10.24
CA GLY A 282 -8.79 4.39 -9.28
C GLY A 282 -8.18 4.48 -7.88
N PHE A 283 -6.96 3.95 -7.68
CA PHE A 283 -6.24 4.12 -6.42
C PHE A 283 -5.71 5.54 -6.27
N VAL A 284 -5.76 6.02 -5.03
CA VAL A 284 -5.21 7.32 -4.62
C VAL A 284 -4.27 7.14 -3.44
N GLU A 285 -3.26 8.00 -3.34
CA GLU A 285 -2.34 8.01 -2.20
C GLU A 285 -3.11 8.24 -0.88
N HIS A 286 -2.92 7.34 0.07
CA HIS A 286 -3.55 7.39 1.39
C HIS A 286 -2.56 7.91 2.43
N HIS A 287 -1.40 7.27 2.52
CA HIS A 287 -0.33 7.61 3.45
C HIS A 287 0.98 7.01 2.97
N ARG A 288 2.09 7.35 3.62
CA ARG A 288 3.40 6.79 3.33
C ARG A 288 4.02 6.14 4.55
N HIS A 289 4.92 5.21 4.31
CA HIS A 289 5.65 4.52 5.36
C HIS A 289 7.04 4.11 4.87
N LYS A 290 7.90 3.78 5.83
CA LYS A 290 9.25 3.25 5.59
C LYS A 290 9.50 2.03 6.45
N TYR A 291 10.48 1.24 6.04
CA TYR A 291 11.10 0.24 6.91
C TYR A 291 12.51 0.71 7.27
N VAL A 292 12.77 0.81 8.57
CA VAL A 292 14.01 1.35 9.12
C VAL A 292 14.73 0.27 9.89
N ARG A 293 16.05 0.18 9.71
CA ARG A 293 16.88 -0.76 10.46
C ARG A 293 17.21 -0.19 11.82
N VAL A 294 17.07 -1.01 12.86
CA VAL A 294 17.54 -0.68 14.20
C VAL A 294 19.02 -1.06 14.29
N SER A 295 19.88 -0.08 14.61
CA SER A 295 21.29 -0.29 14.93
C SER A 295 21.51 -0.69 16.38
#